data_AF-A0A9E1S927-F1
#
_entry.id   AF-A0A9E1S927-F1
#
_cell.length_a   1.000
_cell.length_b   1.000
_cell.length_c   1.000
_cell.angle_alpha   90.00
_cell.angle_beta   90.00
_cell.angle_gamma   90.00
#
_symmetry.space_group_name_H-M   'P 1'
#
loop_
_entity.id
_entity.type
_entity.pdbx_description
1 polymer ?
#
loop_
_entity_poly.entity_id
_entity_poly.type
_entity_poly.pdbx_seq_one_letter_code
_entity_poly.pdbx_strand_id
1 'polypeptide(L)'
;MKTKTSLARRNFLRSSTAMIALPFLESFGFRRFASAATQSTIPKRMVFLGIGFGVTQETWLPKLVDTGSGYTLPEGLAPLKEHKADFSIVQNTTNKHSAEAHWGSTYWLTRVVVQFAPSFLIWFKVRLF
;
A
#
# COMPACT_ATOMS: atom_id res chain seq x y z
N MET A 1 0.86 50.45 -31.34
CA MET A 1 -0.33 49.75 -30.79
C MET A 1 -0.09 49.50 -29.30
N LYS A 2 -0.84 50.14 -28.38
CA LYS A 2 -0.63 49.99 -26.92
C LYS A 2 -1.59 48.94 -26.36
N THR A 3 -1.08 47.82 -25.87
CA THR A 3 -1.88 46.77 -25.21
C THR A 3 -2.19 47.19 -23.77
N LYS A 4 -3.42 47.61 -23.49
CA LYS A 4 -3.90 47.82 -22.11
C LYS A 4 -4.31 46.48 -21.51
N THR A 5 -3.40 45.78 -20.85
CA THR A 5 -3.75 44.69 -19.93
C THR A 5 -4.27 45.29 -18.63
N SER A 6 -5.53 45.73 -18.64
CA SER A 6 -6.24 46.08 -17.41
C SER A 6 -6.83 44.81 -16.79
N LEU A 7 -5.98 43.97 -16.21
CA LEU A 7 -6.44 43.12 -15.12
C LEU A 7 -6.80 44.09 -13.99
N ALA A 8 -8.08 44.35 -13.82
CA ALA A 8 -8.57 45.35 -12.88
C ALA A 8 -8.01 45.05 -11.48
N ARG A 9 -7.27 46.01 -10.88
CA ARG A 9 -6.75 45.91 -9.49
C ARG A 9 -7.82 45.46 -8.49
N ARG A 10 -9.08 45.78 -8.77
CA ARG A 10 -10.25 45.36 -7.99
C ARG A 10 -10.51 43.85 -8.02
N ASN A 11 -10.26 43.17 -9.14
CA ASN A 11 -10.37 41.71 -9.23
C ASN A 11 -9.21 41.02 -8.51
N PHE A 12 -8.00 41.59 -8.60
CA PHE A 12 -6.83 41.11 -7.87
C PHE A 12 -7.02 41.23 -6.34
N LEU A 13 -7.50 42.38 -5.86
CA LEU A 13 -7.74 42.60 -4.42
C LEU A 13 -8.93 41.80 -3.88
N ARG A 14 -9.96 41.55 -4.69
CA ARG A 14 -11.14 40.75 -4.28
C ARG A 14 -10.85 39.25 -4.13
N SER A 15 -9.79 38.75 -4.76
CA SER A 15 -9.33 37.36 -4.64
C SER A 15 -8.00 37.19 -3.89
N SER A 16 -7.45 38.26 -3.30
CA SER A 16 -6.16 38.21 -2.59
C SER A 16 -6.17 37.24 -1.41
N THR A 17 -7.28 37.13 -0.67
CA THR A 17 -7.45 36.13 0.40
C THR A 17 -7.53 34.71 -0.13
N ALA A 18 -8.14 34.50 -1.29
CA ALA A 18 -8.14 33.21 -1.98
C ALA A 18 -6.72 32.83 -2.45
N MET A 19 -5.92 33.77 -2.94
CA MET A 19 -4.53 33.50 -3.37
C MET A 19 -3.57 33.19 -2.22
N ILE A 20 -3.83 33.69 -1.00
CA ILE A 20 -3.05 33.33 0.20
C ILE A 20 -3.45 31.94 0.72
N ALA A 21 -4.73 31.57 0.61
CA ALA A 21 -5.22 30.26 1.05
C ALA A 21 -5.02 29.12 0.03
N LEU A 22 -4.93 29.43 -1.27
CA LEU A 22 -4.86 28.44 -2.36
C LEU A 22 -3.47 28.22 -3.05
N PRO A 23 -2.29 28.55 -2.51
CA PRO A 23 -1.03 28.25 -3.22
C PRO A 23 -0.72 26.75 -3.32
N PHE A 24 -1.54 25.87 -2.73
CA PHE A 24 -1.36 24.40 -2.73
C PHE A 24 -2.38 23.61 -3.57
N LEU A 25 -3.25 24.26 -4.34
CA LEU A 25 -4.12 23.53 -5.28
C LEU A 25 -3.33 23.20 -6.54
N GLU A 26 -2.85 21.96 -6.63
CA GLU A 26 -2.17 21.41 -7.83
C GLU A 26 -2.99 21.58 -9.12
N SER A 27 -4.32 21.75 -9.01
CA SER A 27 -5.23 21.95 -10.14
C SER A 27 -5.06 23.27 -10.90
N PHE A 28 -4.37 24.27 -10.34
CA PHE A 28 -4.10 25.53 -11.04
C PHE A 28 -2.87 25.48 -11.96
N GLY A 29 -2.25 24.32 -12.12
CA GLY A 29 -1.14 24.17 -13.06
C GLY A 29 0.01 25.09 -12.66
N PHE A 30 0.57 24.87 -11.47
CA PHE A 30 1.81 25.52 -11.06
C PHE A 30 2.92 25.14 -12.06
N ARG A 31 3.10 25.96 -13.09
CA ARG A 31 4.23 25.82 -14.01
C ARG A 31 5.46 26.22 -13.22
N ARG A 32 6.19 25.23 -12.71
CA ARG A 32 7.54 25.46 -12.19
C ARG A 32 8.32 26.18 -13.28
N PHE A 33 8.80 27.39 -13.01
CA PHE A 33 9.92 27.97 -13.75
C PHE A 33 11.18 27.16 -13.37
N ALA A 34 11.20 25.88 -13.74
CA ALA A 34 12.32 25.01 -13.46
C ALA A 34 13.38 25.26 -14.53
N SER A 35 14.49 25.85 -14.09
CA SER A 35 15.80 25.73 -14.73
C SER A 35 16.04 24.28 -15.17
N ALA A 36 16.67 24.12 -16.33
CA ALA A 36 17.02 22.87 -17.02
C ALA A 36 16.78 21.60 -16.20
N ALA A 37 15.74 20.85 -16.57
CA ALA A 37 15.40 19.60 -15.91
C ALA A 37 16.58 18.63 -16.00
N THR A 38 17.24 18.38 -14.87
CA THR A 38 18.08 17.20 -14.68
C THR A 38 17.27 15.96 -15.05
N GLN A 39 17.89 15.04 -15.79
CA GLN A 39 17.31 13.76 -16.21
C GLN A 39 16.47 13.16 -15.09
N SER A 40 15.14 13.14 -15.27
CA SER A 40 14.21 12.63 -14.28
C SER A 40 14.50 11.15 -14.05
N THR A 41 14.91 10.78 -12.84
CA THR A 41 15.04 9.38 -12.44
C THR A 41 13.68 8.71 -12.59
N ILE A 42 13.62 7.59 -13.31
CA ILE A 42 12.37 6.84 -13.47
C ILE A 42 11.83 6.51 -12.06
N PRO A 43 10.57 6.89 -11.73
CA PRO A 43 10.02 6.63 -10.42
C PRO A 43 9.87 5.12 -10.21
N LYS A 44 10.31 4.63 -9.04
CA LYS A 44 10.11 3.23 -8.64
C LYS A 44 8.61 2.98 -8.45
N ARG A 45 8.07 1.95 -9.13
CA ARG A 45 6.67 1.54 -9.03
C ARG A 45 6.56 0.26 -8.22
N MET A 46 5.55 0.16 -7.38
CA MET A 46 5.26 -1.00 -6.54
C MET A 46 3.84 -1.47 -6.82
N VAL A 47 3.66 -2.78 -6.94
CA VAL A 47 2.35 -3.41 -7.16
C VAL A 47 2.18 -4.52 -6.13
N PHE A 48 1.00 -4.59 -5.52
CA PHE A 48 0.58 -5.69 -4.66
C PHE A 48 -0.46 -6.51 -5.41
N LEU A 49 -0.14 -7.78 -5.66
CA LEU A 49 -1.03 -8.71 -6.37
C LEU A 49 -1.54 -9.74 -5.37
N GLY A 50 -2.87 -9.87 -5.29
CA GLY A 50 -3.54 -10.90 -4.51
C GLY A 50 -4.11 -11.99 -5.42
N ILE A 51 -3.96 -13.25 -5.03
CA ILE A 51 -4.56 -14.39 -5.75
C ILE A 51 -5.87 -14.73 -5.04
N GLY A 52 -7.01 -14.34 -5.61
CA GLY A 52 -8.30 -14.31 -4.92
C GLY A 52 -8.78 -15.67 -4.39
N PHE A 53 -8.45 -16.76 -5.09
CA PHE A 53 -8.75 -18.13 -4.65
C PHE A 53 -7.56 -18.82 -3.98
N GLY A 54 -6.46 -18.09 -3.75
CA GLY A 54 -5.21 -18.67 -3.30
C GLY A 54 -4.54 -19.54 -4.37
N VAL A 55 -3.61 -20.35 -3.90
CA VAL A 55 -2.74 -21.22 -4.71
C VAL A 55 -2.69 -22.58 -4.07
N THR A 56 -2.44 -23.60 -4.88
CA THR A 56 -2.23 -24.98 -4.41
C THR A 56 -0.96 -25.04 -3.55
N GLN A 57 -1.12 -25.21 -2.24
CA GLN A 57 0.01 -25.12 -1.30
C GLN A 57 1.11 -26.14 -1.59
N GLU A 58 0.71 -27.33 -2.04
CA GLU A 58 1.56 -28.47 -2.32
C GLU A 58 2.54 -28.21 -3.47
N THR A 59 2.17 -27.33 -4.41
CA THR A 59 2.94 -27.06 -5.64
C THR A 59 3.40 -25.62 -5.77
N TRP A 60 3.03 -24.73 -4.85
CA TRP A 60 3.36 -23.31 -4.93
C TRP A 60 4.58 -22.89 -4.08
N LEU A 61 4.86 -23.60 -2.99
CA LEU A 61 5.90 -23.23 -2.03
C LEU A 61 7.07 -24.23 -2.06
N PRO A 62 8.33 -23.78 -1.94
CA PRO A 62 9.47 -24.67 -1.79
C PRO A 62 9.50 -25.30 -0.40
N LYS A 63 10.28 -26.37 -0.23
CA LYS A 63 10.40 -27.05 1.07
C LYS A 63 11.03 -26.12 2.11
N LEU A 64 10.59 -26.21 3.36
CA LEU A 64 11.10 -25.37 4.46
C LEU A 64 12.61 -25.58 4.75
N VAL A 65 13.16 -26.74 4.39
CA VAL A 65 14.60 -27.04 4.52
C VAL A 65 15.44 -26.30 3.48
N ASP A 66 14.85 -25.89 2.37
CA ASP A 66 15.53 -25.24 1.26
C ASP A 66 15.59 -23.73 1.49
N THR A 67 16.55 -23.30 2.31
CA THR A 67 16.75 -21.87 2.64
C THR A 67 17.79 -21.18 1.73
N GLY A 68 17.69 -19.86 1.63
CA GLY A 68 18.61 -19.05 0.82
C GLY A 68 18.24 -19.01 -0.67
N SER A 69 19.14 -18.57 -1.54
CA SER A 69 18.91 -18.43 -2.99
C SER A 69 18.93 -19.77 -3.76
N GLY A 70 19.41 -20.83 -3.11
CA GLY A 70 19.60 -22.16 -3.71
C GLY A 70 18.35 -23.02 -3.80
N TYR A 71 17.18 -22.55 -3.33
CA TYR A 71 15.97 -23.38 -3.23
C TYR A 71 15.51 -23.96 -4.57
N THR A 72 14.91 -25.14 -4.55
CA THR A 72 14.30 -25.73 -5.76
C THR A 72 13.00 -25.00 -6.06
N LEU A 73 12.86 -24.51 -7.30
CA LEU A 73 11.65 -23.82 -7.74
C LEU A 73 10.48 -24.81 -7.82
N PRO A 74 9.34 -24.54 -7.16
CA PRO A 74 8.20 -25.44 -7.18
C PRO A 74 7.45 -25.36 -8.51
N GLU A 75 6.65 -26.39 -8.82
CA GLU A 75 5.98 -26.55 -10.11
C GLU A 75 5.10 -25.34 -10.48
N GLY A 76 4.34 -24.81 -9.51
CA GLY A 76 3.48 -23.65 -9.72
C GLY A 76 4.23 -22.37 -10.12
N LEU A 77 5.54 -22.31 -9.83
CA LEU A 77 6.41 -21.18 -10.19
C LEU A 77 7.35 -21.50 -11.36
N ALA A 78 7.22 -22.66 -12.01
CA ALA A 78 8.04 -23.04 -13.16
C ALA A 78 8.08 -21.97 -14.27
N PRO A 79 7.00 -21.24 -14.59
CA PRO A 79 7.04 -20.15 -15.57
C PRO A 79 7.98 -19.00 -15.21
N LEU A 80 8.34 -18.83 -13.93
CA LEU A 80 9.22 -17.76 -13.45
C LEU A 80 10.69 -18.19 -13.34
N LYS A 81 11.06 -19.35 -13.89
CA LYS A 81 12.41 -19.91 -13.77
C LYS A 81 13.51 -18.97 -14.25
N GLU A 82 13.27 -18.23 -15.32
CA GLU A 82 14.23 -17.27 -15.87
C GLU A 82 14.50 -16.09 -14.93
N HIS A 83 13.54 -15.77 -14.04
CA HIS A 83 13.61 -14.66 -13.09
C HIS A 83 13.96 -15.09 -11.67
N LYS A 84 14.42 -16.34 -11.45
CA LYS A 84 14.69 -16.85 -10.09
C LYS A 84 15.67 -15.98 -9.30
N ALA A 85 16.60 -15.29 -9.97
CA ALA A 85 17.55 -14.38 -9.33
C ALA A 85 16.92 -13.03 -8.91
N ASP A 86 15.75 -12.70 -9.45
CA ASP A 86 15.10 -11.39 -9.31
C ASP A 86 14.01 -11.36 -8.23
N PHE A 87 13.65 -12.51 -7.64
CA PHE A 87 12.62 -12.58 -6.60
C PHE A 87 13.01 -13.48 -5.43
N SER A 88 12.23 -13.37 -4.36
CA SER A 88 12.38 -14.19 -3.15
C SER A 88 11.01 -14.64 -2.66
N ILE A 89 10.96 -15.87 -2.14
CA ILE A 89 9.75 -16.46 -1.56
C ILE A 89 9.87 -16.36 -0.05
N VAL A 90 8.94 -15.65 0.58
CA VAL A 90 8.86 -15.54 2.04
C VAL A 90 7.75 -16.44 2.55
N GLN A 91 8.10 -17.41 3.39
CA GLN A 91 7.17 -18.36 3.99
C GLN A 91 6.97 -18.08 5.49
N ASN A 92 6.04 -18.81 6.11
CA ASN A 92 5.73 -18.70 7.54
C ASN A 92 5.20 -17.31 7.94
N THR A 93 4.47 -16.66 7.03
CA THR A 93 3.80 -15.37 7.26
C THR A 93 2.37 -15.52 7.80
N THR A 94 1.90 -16.76 7.95
CA THR A 94 0.59 -17.04 8.52
C THR A 94 0.61 -16.91 10.04
N ASN A 95 -0.53 -16.61 10.64
CA ASN A 95 -0.66 -16.66 12.08
C ASN A 95 -0.67 -18.13 12.54
N LYS A 96 0.26 -18.49 13.44
CA LYS A 96 0.43 -19.86 13.97
C LYS A 96 -0.87 -20.48 14.51
N HIS A 97 -1.77 -19.69 15.05
CA HIS A 97 -3.03 -20.19 15.63
C HIS A 97 -4.21 -20.10 14.66
N SER A 98 -4.00 -19.63 13.42
CA SER A 98 -5.07 -19.55 12.43
C SER A 98 -5.52 -20.95 12.02
N ALA A 99 -6.78 -21.27 12.33
CA ALA A 99 -7.42 -22.53 11.96
C ALA A 99 -7.89 -22.55 10.49
N GLU A 100 -8.16 -21.38 9.88
CA GLU A 100 -8.59 -21.28 8.50
C GLU A 100 -8.21 -19.91 7.87
N ALA A 101 -7.84 -19.91 6.59
CA ALA A 101 -7.61 -18.76 5.72
C ALA A 101 -8.76 -17.75 5.71
N HIS A 102 -10.02 -18.19 5.85
CA HIS A 102 -11.19 -17.30 5.89
C HIS A 102 -11.52 -16.75 7.29
N TRP A 103 -10.83 -17.18 8.35
CA TRP A 103 -11.19 -16.84 9.73
C TRP A 103 -10.43 -15.63 10.29
N GLY A 104 -9.91 -14.76 9.41
CA GLY A 104 -9.08 -13.62 9.78
C GLY A 104 -9.70 -12.68 10.83
N SER A 105 -11.03 -12.57 10.89
CA SER A 105 -11.74 -11.75 11.89
C SER A 105 -11.67 -12.31 13.32
N THR A 106 -11.39 -13.60 13.49
CA THR A 106 -11.34 -14.26 14.81
C THR A 106 -9.97 -14.17 15.50
N TYR A 107 -8.97 -13.60 14.82
CA TYR A 107 -7.60 -13.41 15.31
C TYR A 107 -7.28 -11.91 15.35
N TRP A 108 -7.68 -11.22 16.41
CA TRP A 108 -7.19 -9.85 16.66
C TRP A 108 -5.68 -9.87 16.97
N LEU A 109 -5.03 -8.69 16.96
CA LEU A 109 -3.57 -8.44 17.13
C LEU A 109 -2.83 -9.28 18.21
N THR A 110 -3.56 -9.94 19.11
CA THR A 110 -3.09 -10.88 20.13
C THR A 110 -2.79 -12.29 19.62
N ARG A 111 -3.18 -12.66 18.39
CA ARG A 111 -3.05 -14.01 17.81
C ARG A 111 -3.80 -15.11 18.58
N VAL A 112 -4.86 -14.76 19.31
CA VAL A 112 -5.71 -15.70 20.05
C VAL A 112 -7.03 -15.90 19.32
N VAL A 113 -7.48 -17.17 19.20
CA VAL A 113 -8.80 -17.52 18.67
C VAL A 113 -9.87 -17.04 19.65
N VAL A 114 -10.70 -16.07 19.26
CA VAL A 114 -11.79 -15.59 20.15
C VAL A 114 -12.87 -16.66 20.37
N GLN A 115 -13.03 -17.62 19.45
CA GLN A 115 -14.00 -18.73 19.54
C GLN A 115 -13.81 -19.63 20.78
N PHE A 116 -12.58 -19.73 21.31
CA PHE A 116 -12.23 -20.59 22.45
C PHE A 116 -11.79 -19.80 23.70
N ALA A 117 -11.91 -18.47 23.67
CA ALA A 117 -11.66 -17.66 24.84
C ALA A 117 -12.89 -17.73 25.76
N PRO A 118 -12.78 -18.20 27.01
CA PRO A 118 -13.88 -18.10 27.96
C PRO A 118 -14.16 -16.62 28.22
N SER A 119 -15.26 -16.12 27.64
CA SER A 119 -15.95 -14.90 28.03
C SER A 119 -15.11 -13.61 28.03
N PHE A 120 -14.85 -13.01 26.86
CA PHE A 120 -14.54 -11.58 26.78
C PHE A 120 -15.85 -10.77 26.76
N LEU A 121 -16.44 -10.57 27.93
CA LEU A 121 -17.52 -9.61 28.15
C LEU A 121 -16.88 -8.23 28.35
N ILE A 122 -16.76 -7.43 27.28
CA ILE A 122 -16.37 -6.02 27.39
C ILE A 122 -17.56 -5.26 28.00
N TRP A 123 -17.52 -5.01 29.31
CA TRP A 123 -18.37 -4.01 29.96
C TRP A 123 -17.79 -2.62 29.68
N PHE A 124 -18.33 -1.91 28.70
CA PHE A 124 -18.22 -0.44 28.68
C PHE A 124 -19.11 0.12 29.79
N LYS A 125 -18.56 0.29 30.98
CA LYS A 125 -19.21 1.11 32.02
C LYS A 125 -18.91 2.58 31.71
N VAL A 126 -19.66 3.15 30.77
CA VAL A 126 -19.77 4.61 30.64
C VAL A 126 -20.57 5.09 31.85
N ARG A 127 -19.85 5.57 32.87
CA ARG A 127 -20.47 6.27 33.99
C ARG A 127 -20.69 7.72 33.56
N LEU A 128 -21.88 7.99 33.02
CA LEU A 128 -22.42 9.34 33.03
C LEU A 128 -22.99 9.58 34.43
N PHE A 129 -22.23 10.30 35.25
CA PHE A 129 -22.63 11.34 36.21
C PHE A 129 -21.35 11.90 36.82
#